data_AF-A0A7Z8QTU2-F1
#
_entry.id   AF-A0A7Z8QTU2-F1
#
_cell.length_a   1.000
_cell.length_b   1.000
_cell.length_c   1.000
_cell.angle_alpha   90.00
_cell.angle_beta   90.00
_cell.angle_gamma   90.00
#
_symmetry.space_group_name_H-M   'P 1'
#
loop_
_entity.id
_entity.type
_entity.pdbx_description
1 polymer ?
#
loop_
_entity_poly.entity_id
_entity_poly.type
_entity_poly.pdbx_seq_one_letter_code
_entity_poly.pdbx_strand_id
1 'polypeptide(L)' 'SGELQVEKLDLANHFQLEVEHFCDCVLNQKPLKLSLQDAKDNCAIILAALESVEQKRTIQLN' A
#
# COMPACT_ATOMS: atom_id res chain seq x y z
N SER A 1 16.78 13.32 -23.35
CA SER A 1 16.52 12.03 -24.00
C SER A 1 16.06 11.06 -22.94
N GLY A 2 14.92 10.37 -23.11
CA GLY A 2 14.50 9.33 -22.16
C GLY A 2 15.18 8.02 -22.52
N GLU A 3 15.78 7.34 -21.54
CA GLU A 3 16.37 6.02 -21.72
C GLU A 3 15.39 4.94 -21.23
N LEU A 4 15.35 3.83 -21.96
CA LEU A 4 14.51 2.68 -21.66
C LEU A 4 15.34 1.69 -20.84
N GLN A 5 14.89 1.37 -19.63
CA GLN A 5 15.50 0.36 -18.77
C GLN A 5 14.56 -0.82 -18.61
N VAL A 6 15.12 -2.03 -18.66
CA VAL A 6 14.38 -3.28 -18.43
C VAL A 6 14.94 -3.92 -17.17
N GLU A 7 14.07 -4.08 -16.17
CA GLU A 7 14.36 -4.79 -14.93
C GLU A 7 13.72 -6.18 -14.96
N LYS A 8 14.45 -7.19 -14.49
CA LYS A 8 13.89 -8.52 -14.22
C LYS A 8 13.75 -8.66 -12.72
N LEU A 9 12.50 -8.74 -12.26
CA LEU A 9 12.16 -9.06 -10.89
C LEU A 9 11.91 -10.55 -10.77
N ASP A 10 12.35 -11.15 -9.68
CA ASP A 10 11.94 -12.50 -9.32
C ASP A 10 10.42 -12.54 -9.13
N LEU A 11 9.81 -13.68 -9.46
CA LEU A 11 8.42 -13.95 -9.14
C LEU A 11 8.28 -14.09 -7.62
N ALA A 12 8.12 -12.96 -6.94
CA ALA A 12 7.76 -12.92 -5.55
C ALA A 12 6.25 -13.15 -5.43
N ASN A 13 5.87 -14.25 -4.78
CA ASN A 13 4.49 -14.40 -4.33
C ASN A 13 4.29 -13.48 -3.12
N HIS A 14 3.99 -12.21 -3.37
CA HIS A 14 3.81 -11.20 -2.32
C HIS A 14 2.75 -11.61 -1.29
N PHE A 15 1.75 -12.41 -1.67
CA PHE A 15 0.79 -12.96 -0.71
C PHE A 15 1.45 -13.89 0.30
N GLN A 16 2.30 -14.82 -0.15
CA GLN A 16 3.05 -15.72 0.74
C GLN A 16 3.98 -14.91 1.66
N LEU A 17 4.72 -13.95 1.10
CA LEU A 17 5.65 -13.12 1.87
C LEU A 17 4.94 -12.30 2.96
N GLU A 18 3.75 -11.77 2.67
CA GLU A 18 2.96 -11.03 3.65
C GLU A 18 2.41 -11.92 4.77
N VAL A 19 1.96 -13.13 4.45
CA VAL A 19 1.53 -14.12 5.45
C VAL A 19 2.70 -14.54 6.34
N GLU A 20 3.85 -14.84 5.74
CA GLU A 20 5.07 -15.20 6.48
C GLU A 20 5.53 -14.05 7.40
N HIS A 21 5.51 -12.81 6.90
CA HIS A 21 5.85 -11.64 7.70
C HIS A 21 4.88 -11.42 8.86
N PHE A 22 3.56 -11.55 8.62
CA PHE A 22 2.56 -11.43 9.68
C PHE A 22 2.78 -12.49 10.77
N CYS A 23 2.99 -13.75 10.37
CA CYS A 23 3.29 -14.85 11.29
C CYS A 23 4.58 -14.58 12.10
N ASP A 24 5.65 -14.12 11.46
CA ASP A 24 6.90 -13.73 12.15
C ASP A 24 6.67 -12.63 13.17
N CYS A 25 5.88 -11.61 12.84
CA CYS A 25 5.56 -10.52 13.77
C CYS A 25 4.83 -11.02 15.02
N VAL A 26 3.84 -11.90 14.84
CA VAL A 26 3.07 -12.49 15.95
C VAL A 26 3.96 -13.37 16.82
N LEU A 27 4.71 -14.29 16.22
CA LEU A 27 5.51 -15.28 16.94
C LEU A 27 6.70 -14.65 17.67
N ASN A 28 7.31 -13.61 17.10
CA ASN A 28 8.52 -12.99 17.62
C ASN A 28 8.30 -11.62 18.27
N GLN A 29 7.04 -11.21 18.49
CA GLN A 29 6.69 -9.91 19.09
C GLN A 29 7.32 -8.72 18.34
N LYS A 30 7.43 -8.82 17.02
CA LYS A 30 7.93 -7.72 16.18
C LYS A 30 6.77 -6.82 15.78
N PRO A 31 7.01 -5.50 15.61
CA PRO A 31 5.98 -4.61 15.09
C PRO A 31 5.65 -4.97 13.64
N LEU A 32 4.37 -4.88 13.29
CA LEU A 32 3.93 -4.95 11.89
C LEU A 32 4.54 -3.78 11.11
N LYS A 33 4.90 -4.03 9.85
CA LYS A 33 5.41 -2.98 8.97
C LYS A 33 4.37 -1.90 8.66
N LEU A 34 3.09 -2.28 8.59
CA LEU A 34 1.97 -1.39 8.36
C LEU A 34 1.01 -1.44 9.55
N SER A 35 0.57 -0.28 9.99
CA SER A 35 -0.40 -0.10 11.06
C SER A 35 -1.83 -0.17 10.54
N LEU A 36 -2.79 -0.30 11.46
CA LEU A 36 -4.21 -0.14 11.13
C LEU A 36 -4.51 1.29 10.63
N GLN A 37 -3.75 2.28 11.08
CA GLN A 37 -3.94 3.66 10.62
C GLN A 37 -3.58 3.80 9.15
N ASP A 38 -2.49 3.18 8.70
CA ASP A 38 -2.09 3.18 7.29
C ASP A 38 -3.20 2.62 6.38
N ALA A 39 -3.89 1.56 6.83
CA ALA A 39 -5.02 0.99 6.10
C ALA A 39 -6.21 1.96 6.02
N LYS A 40 -6.53 2.65 7.12
CA LYS A 40 -7.60 3.65 7.15
C LYS A 40 -7.29 4.83 6.26
N ASP A 41 -6.07 5.33 6.32
CA ASP A 41 -5.61 6.45 5.50
C ASP A 41 -5.64 6.08 4.02
N ASN A 42 -5.22 4.86 3.68
CA ASN A 42 -5.33 4.34 2.32
C ASN A 42 -6.78 4.33 1.82
N CYS A 43 -7.74 3.84 2.62
CA CYS A 43 -9.15 3.87 2.26
C CYS A 43 -9.67 5.31 2.09
N ALA A 44 -9.33 6.23 3.00
CA ALA A 44 -9.75 7.63 2.91
C ALA A 44 -9.21 8.31 1.64
N ILE A 45 -7.94 8.05 1.30
CA ILE A 45 -7.31 8.56 0.09
C ILE A 45 -8.01 8.05 -1.16
N ILE A 46 -8.31 6.74 -1.25
CA ILE A 46 -9.00 6.16 -2.40
C ILE A 46 -10.37 6.79 -2.59
N LEU A 47 -11.14 6.93 -1.50
CA LEU A 47 -12.47 7.54 -1.56
C LEU A 47 -12.40 9.01 -2.00
N ALA A 48 -11.49 9.80 -1.43
CA ALA A 48 -11.31 11.21 -1.81
C ALA A 48 -10.85 11.36 -3.26
N ALA A 49 -10.02 10.44 -3.76
CA ALA A 49 -9.59 10.43 -5.15
C ALA A 49 -10.79 10.19 -6.09
N LEU A 50 -11.65 9.21 -5.78
CA LEU A 50 -12.86 8.94 -6.56
C LEU A 50 -13.83 10.14 -6.52
N GLU A 51 -14.05 10.71 -5.34
CA GLU A 51 -14.88 11.91 -5.16
C GLU A 51 -14.33 13.12 -5.95
N SER A 52 -13.01 13.29 -5.99
CA SER A 52 -12.37 14.39 -6.71
C SER A 52 -12.63 14.34 -8.21
N VAL A 53 -12.68 13.13 -8.79
CA VAL A 53 -12.98 12.90 -10.20
C VAL A 53 -14.44 13.21 -10.49
N GLU A 54 -15.35 12.74 -9.63
CA GLU A 54 -16.78 12.97 -9.76
C GLU A 54 -17.13 14.47 -9.71
N GLN A 55 -16.53 15.19 -8.74
CA GLN A 55 -16.83 16.60 -8.50
C GLN A 55 -15.96 17.57 -9.31
N LYS A 56 -14.93 17.06 -10.01
CA LYS A 56 -13.95 17.86 -10.76
C LYS A 56 -13.28 18.93 -9.91
N ARG A 57 -13.00 18.63 -8.63
CA ARG A 57 -12.30 19.51 -7.69
C ARG A 57 -11.42 18.71 -6.75
N THR A 58 -10.43 19.37 -6.16
CA THR A 58 -9.61 18.78 -5.09
C THR A 58 -10.44 18.53 -3.84
N ILE A 59 -10.28 17.33 -3.26
CA ILE A 59 -10.81 16.96 -1.95
C ILE A 59 -9.63 16.96 -0.96
N GLN A 60 -9.76 17.73 0.11
CA GLN A 60 -8.73 17.81 1.14
C GLN A 60 -9.02 16.76 2.22
N LEU A 61 -8.01 15.94 2.52
CA LEU A 61 -8.04 14.99 3.62
C LEU A 61 -7.64 15.69 4.93
N ASN A 62 -8.22 15.25 6.04
CA ASN A 62 -7.92 15.74 7.38
C ASN A 62 -6.81 14.94 8.03
#